data_AF-A0A6P0U0H6-F1
#
_entry.id   AF-A0A6P0U0H6-F1
#
_cell.length_a   1.000
_cell.length_b   1.000
_cell.length_c   1.000
_cell.angle_alpha   90.00
_cell.angle_beta   90.00
_cell.angle_gamma   90.00
#
_symmetry.space_group_name_H-M   'P 1'
#
loop_
_entity.id
_entity.type
_entity.pdbx_description
1 polymer ?
#
loop_
_entity_poly.entity_id
_entity_poly.type
_entity_poly.pdbx_seq_one_letter_code
_entity_poly.pdbx_strand_id
1 'polypeptide(L)'
;YGINLQNELSIQSFSKHLKTLWEAVKKDNFVYEFKNTVEIQARGKLDAFWNKISFEFEQQITNFVNEAYTIFANCTSETDLSDIHAERKKCLLEITNKIFCKQEEELKKFFEQSKGEWEDAMQQWENKTLIRLQDLRDEVKNKAHKQLESYENIRKTELIVNKEASKYENIIKEDIRKFVQEEKDRQGEEVLNLSEEKLRKLFEGQWSDWIEKLSSDYKNPNKKADVEQNIIQKLMARYPQDWKYYDEEMQKRNNLSDFNFNNFSILENHYKWDLGQTIKRAVNRVEIPQYQKQQAMVEIERFNDKLFNEVNKYLQEKENNLQPYQTNDITEILNKIKSKIDEKSHNLLDKISFKLTKDFEIDLTIAICGQAIKQLEKIDQKFREAQNPIIKIKQQKEYYFDIFQVSFNKENSQSAIVAQLVRVLSEGILEKVEQELADRVYYQIKNVTYSEIFNDKRSLIASILISLAEKGNLKDYITYIRDPEKSIKNWIGKYFDEFHLYHGGINGIIEKQVKQLVYIAKVSVEKTSRYIENNPQNSRNVAVWIEKFRELAKNKLIFKNLEKVETFGHDINDIDCGILLIFEISFDVCFCRELCFIQIFNAIHHHSDAFDKRIV
;
A
#
# COMPACT_ATOMS: atom_id res chain seq x y z
N TYR A 1 57.25 8.93 24.75
CA TYR A 1 57.46 9.07 23.29
C TYR A 1 56.11 9.00 22.62
N GLY A 2 55.58 10.16 22.23
CA GLY A 2 54.23 10.31 21.72
C GLY A 2 54.07 9.69 20.33
N ILE A 3 52.94 9.03 20.12
CA ILE A 3 52.50 8.64 18.79
C ILE A 3 51.94 9.90 18.15
N ASN A 4 52.71 10.49 17.25
CA ASN A 4 52.32 11.63 16.45
C ASN A 4 51.33 11.12 15.37
N LEU A 5 50.04 11.38 15.56
CA LEU A 5 49.00 11.14 14.55
C LEU A 5 49.08 12.26 13.48
N GLN A 6 50.14 12.24 12.68
CA GLN A 6 50.30 13.04 11.47
C GLN A 6 50.52 12.14 10.25
N ASN A 7 49.67 11.12 10.09
CA ASN A 7 49.53 10.47 8.79
C ASN A 7 48.24 10.97 8.15
N GLU A 8 48.27 12.20 7.64
CA GLU A 8 47.45 12.50 6.47
C GLU A 8 47.94 11.56 5.36
N LEU A 9 47.23 10.45 5.16
CA LEU A 9 47.43 9.58 4.02
C LEU A 9 47.18 10.41 2.77
N SER A 10 48.25 10.94 2.16
CA SER A 10 48.17 11.56 0.84
C SER A 10 47.50 10.59 -0.12
N ILE A 11 46.69 11.08 -1.07
CA ILE A 11 46.01 10.23 -2.06
C ILE A 11 47.00 9.28 -2.75
N GLN A 12 48.24 9.71 -2.96
CA GLN A 12 49.33 8.89 -3.48
C GLN A 12 49.74 7.75 -2.53
N SER A 13 49.84 8.00 -1.22
CA SER A 13 50.14 6.96 -0.24
C SER A 13 49.01 5.94 -0.12
N PHE A 14 47.75 6.39 -0.13
CA PHE A 14 46.58 5.53 -0.16
C PHE A 14 46.53 4.70 -1.44
N SER A 15 46.73 5.32 -2.61
CA SER A 15 46.78 4.64 -3.91
C SER A 15 47.90 3.60 -3.97
N LYS A 16 49.09 3.94 -3.47
CA LYS A 16 50.24 3.01 -3.40
C LYS A 16 49.95 1.85 -2.45
N HIS A 17 49.29 2.11 -1.32
CA HIS A 17 48.87 1.07 -0.38
C HIS A 17 47.81 0.16 -1.01
N LEU A 18 46.78 0.71 -1.66
CA LEU A 18 45.76 -0.04 -2.41
C LEU A 18 46.38 -0.92 -3.50
N LYS A 19 47.33 -0.37 -4.26
CA LYS A 19 48.05 -1.10 -5.31
C LYS A 19 48.89 -2.23 -4.71
N THR A 20 49.55 -1.98 -3.59
CA THR A 20 50.35 -3.00 -2.89
C THR A 20 49.47 -4.10 -2.31
N LEU A 21 48.32 -3.73 -1.74
CA LEU A 21 47.33 -4.66 -1.22
C LEU A 21 46.74 -5.50 -2.35
N TRP A 22 46.44 -4.89 -3.50
CA TRP A 22 45.95 -5.58 -4.70
C TRP A 22 46.98 -6.56 -5.27
N GLU A 23 48.26 -6.19 -5.33
CA GLU A 23 49.33 -7.07 -5.77
C GLU A 23 49.68 -8.18 -4.76
N ALA A 24 49.50 -7.93 -3.46
CA ALA A 24 49.65 -8.94 -2.41
C ALA A 24 48.49 -9.96 -2.45
N VAL A 25 47.26 -9.46 -2.60
CA VAL A 25 46.06 -10.29 -2.84
C VAL A 25 46.34 -11.21 -4.02
N LYS A 26 46.69 -10.69 -5.22
CA LYS A 26 47.03 -11.52 -6.40
C LYS A 26 48.07 -12.63 -6.19
N LYS A 27 48.97 -12.51 -5.19
CA LYS A 27 50.07 -13.46 -4.96
C LYS A 27 49.76 -14.56 -3.95
N ASP A 28 49.05 -14.26 -2.86
CA ASP A 28 48.61 -15.26 -1.87
C ASP A 28 47.36 -16.05 -2.35
N ASN A 29 46.92 -15.73 -3.56
CA ASN A 29 45.58 -15.98 -4.06
C ASN A 29 45.35 -17.41 -4.58
N PHE A 30 46.31 -18.24 -4.98
CA PHE A 30 45.92 -19.51 -5.62
C PHE A 30 45.12 -20.46 -4.71
N VAL A 31 45.57 -20.73 -3.48
CA VAL A 31 44.87 -21.67 -2.57
C VAL A 31 43.70 -21.01 -1.84
N TYR A 32 43.85 -19.74 -1.44
CA TYR A 32 42.79 -18.96 -0.80
C TYR A 32 41.71 -18.50 -1.80
N GLU A 33 42.05 -18.01 -3.01
CA GLU A 33 41.06 -17.81 -4.07
C GLU A 33 40.45 -19.12 -4.49
N PHE A 34 41.17 -20.23 -4.61
CA PHE A 34 40.51 -21.46 -5.06
C PHE A 34 39.47 -21.93 -4.05
N LYS A 35 39.84 -22.01 -2.76
CA LYS A 35 38.91 -22.33 -1.67
C LYS A 35 37.77 -21.29 -1.57
N ASN A 36 38.09 -20.01 -1.59
CA ASN A 36 37.08 -18.94 -1.56
C ASN A 36 36.21 -18.95 -2.82
N THR A 37 36.73 -19.30 -3.99
CA THR A 37 36.00 -19.31 -5.27
C THR A 37 35.02 -20.47 -5.30
N VAL A 38 35.44 -21.66 -4.88
CA VAL A 38 34.54 -22.81 -4.77
C VAL A 38 33.49 -22.58 -3.67
N GLU A 39 33.87 -22.02 -2.51
CA GLU A 39 32.92 -21.64 -1.45
C GLU A 39 31.94 -20.55 -1.91
N ILE A 40 32.42 -19.52 -2.61
CA ILE A 40 31.59 -18.46 -3.21
C ILE A 40 30.65 -19.03 -4.27
N GLN A 41 31.11 -19.99 -5.08
CA GLN A 41 30.27 -20.67 -6.06
C GLN A 41 29.18 -21.51 -5.37
N ALA A 42 29.53 -22.30 -4.36
CA ALA A 42 28.58 -23.09 -3.57
C ALA A 42 27.56 -22.19 -2.87
N ARG A 43 28.01 -21.08 -2.27
CA ARG A 43 27.15 -20.08 -1.64
C ARG A 43 26.26 -19.35 -2.65
N GLY A 44 26.78 -19.05 -3.84
CA GLY A 44 26.00 -18.48 -4.93
C GLY A 44 24.86 -19.42 -5.38
N LYS A 45 25.14 -20.73 -5.47
CA LYS A 45 24.10 -21.74 -5.75
C LYS A 45 23.03 -21.76 -4.66
N LEU A 46 23.43 -21.73 -3.38
CA LEU A 46 22.50 -21.68 -2.25
C LEU A 46 21.68 -20.38 -2.23
N ASP A 47 22.29 -19.23 -2.49
CA ASP A 47 21.61 -17.93 -2.56
C ASP A 47 20.58 -17.90 -3.71
N ALA A 48 20.93 -18.44 -4.89
CA ALA A 48 20.01 -18.57 -6.01
C ALA A 48 18.83 -19.51 -5.68
N PHE A 49 19.11 -20.66 -5.06
CA PHE A 49 18.07 -21.58 -4.58
C PHE A 49 17.16 -20.90 -3.54
N TRP A 50 17.75 -20.20 -2.56
CA TRP A 50 17.03 -19.45 -1.55
C TRP A 50 16.12 -18.38 -2.17
N ASN A 51 16.64 -17.58 -3.10
CA ASN A 51 15.88 -16.53 -3.78
C ASN A 51 14.67 -17.11 -4.51
N LYS A 52 14.83 -18.27 -5.15
CA LYS A 52 13.74 -18.99 -5.80
C LYS A 52 12.67 -19.42 -4.81
N ILE A 53 13.01 -20.18 -3.78
CA ILE A 53 12.01 -20.71 -2.82
C ILE A 53 11.34 -19.57 -2.04
N SER A 54 12.09 -18.55 -1.62
CA SER A 54 11.54 -17.43 -0.86
C SER A 54 10.55 -16.63 -1.69
N PHE A 55 10.89 -16.36 -2.96
CA PHE A 55 9.99 -15.72 -3.90
C PHE A 55 8.73 -16.56 -4.17
N GLU A 56 8.88 -17.87 -4.42
CA GLU A 56 7.72 -18.76 -4.64
C GLU A 56 6.80 -18.83 -3.40
N PHE A 57 7.36 -18.72 -2.19
CA PHE A 57 6.59 -18.64 -0.95
C PHE A 57 5.77 -17.36 -0.92
N GLU A 58 6.44 -16.21 -1.04
CA GLU A 58 5.81 -14.89 -1.02
C GLU A 58 4.73 -14.76 -2.09
N GLN A 59 5.00 -15.25 -3.31
CA GLN A 59 4.07 -15.15 -4.43
C GLN A 59 2.79 -15.93 -4.17
N GLN A 60 2.89 -17.18 -3.71
CA GLN A 60 1.72 -18.02 -3.45
C GLN A 60 0.85 -17.45 -2.32
N ILE A 61 1.47 -16.95 -1.25
CA ILE A 61 0.72 -16.32 -0.15
C ILE A 61 0.09 -15.00 -0.61
N THR A 62 0.81 -14.19 -1.39
CA THR A 62 0.26 -12.94 -1.94
C THR A 62 -0.95 -13.21 -2.84
N ASN A 63 -0.88 -14.22 -3.71
CA ASN A 63 -2.02 -14.63 -4.54
C ASN A 63 -3.22 -15.09 -3.69
N PHE A 64 -2.96 -15.85 -2.61
CA PHE A 64 -3.99 -16.25 -1.65
C PHE A 64 -4.66 -15.04 -0.97
N VAL A 65 -3.86 -14.04 -0.58
CA VAL A 65 -4.34 -12.79 0.05
C VAL A 65 -5.18 -11.96 -0.93
N ASN A 66 -4.75 -11.81 -2.19
CA ASN A 66 -5.52 -11.09 -3.22
C ASN A 66 -6.83 -11.81 -3.59
N GLU A 67 -6.83 -13.14 -3.60
CA GLU A 67 -8.06 -13.93 -3.73
C GLU A 67 -8.98 -13.71 -2.51
N ALA A 68 -8.42 -13.70 -1.30
CA ALA A 68 -9.20 -13.46 -0.08
C ALA A 68 -9.84 -12.07 -0.08
N TYR A 69 -9.10 -11.04 -0.52
CA TYR A 69 -9.64 -9.70 -0.72
C TYR A 69 -10.84 -9.70 -1.68
N THR A 70 -10.72 -10.37 -2.83
CA THR A 70 -11.83 -10.49 -3.79
C THR A 70 -13.08 -11.09 -3.14
N ILE A 71 -12.90 -12.14 -2.33
CA ILE A 71 -14.01 -12.79 -1.64
C ILE A 71 -14.62 -11.87 -0.58
N PHE A 72 -13.80 -11.22 0.25
CA PHE A 72 -14.27 -10.27 1.27
C PHE A 72 -15.03 -9.10 0.66
N ALA A 73 -14.53 -8.52 -0.43
CA ALA A 73 -15.18 -7.43 -1.14
C ALA A 73 -16.62 -7.81 -1.58
N ASN A 74 -16.85 -9.08 -1.89
CA ASN A 74 -18.15 -9.60 -2.34
C ASN A 74 -19.10 -9.99 -1.19
N CYS A 75 -18.65 -10.01 0.07
CA CYS A 75 -19.52 -10.32 1.23
C CYS A 75 -20.65 -9.30 1.36
N THR A 76 -21.88 -9.77 1.59
CA THR A 76 -23.09 -8.92 1.67
C THR A 76 -23.56 -8.65 3.09
N SER A 77 -23.05 -9.40 4.08
CA SER A 77 -23.43 -9.27 5.48
C SER A 77 -22.23 -9.43 6.42
N GLU A 78 -22.34 -8.88 7.63
CA GLU A 78 -21.30 -9.00 8.66
C GLU A 78 -21.11 -10.47 9.10
N THR A 79 -22.18 -11.28 9.11
CA THR A 79 -22.11 -12.70 9.45
C THR A 79 -21.31 -13.48 8.41
N ASP A 80 -21.66 -13.33 7.13
CA ASP A 80 -20.93 -13.96 6.01
C ASP A 80 -19.45 -13.54 6.00
N LEU A 81 -19.18 -12.26 6.26
CA LEU A 81 -17.81 -11.74 6.35
C LEU A 81 -17.01 -12.39 7.48
N SER A 82 -17.60 -12.53 8.68
CA SER A 82 -16.95 -13.19 9.82
C SER A 82 -16.70 -14.67 9.57
N ASP A 83 -17.65 -15.37 8.96
CA ASP A 83 -17.53 -16.80 8.63
C ASP A 83 -16.44 -17.02 7.57
N ILE A 84 -16.41 -16.19 6.53
CA ILE A 84 -15.37 -16.24 5.50
C ILE A 84 -14.01 -15.89 6.11
N HIS A 85 -13.91 -14.93 7.02
CA HIS A 85 -12.63 -14.63 7.67
C HIS A 85 -12.12 -15.82 8.48
N ALA A 86 -12.97 -16.46 9.29
CA ALA A 86 -12.59 -17.66 10.02
C ALA A 86 -12.08 -18.77 9.08
N GLU A 87 -12.78 -19.01 7.97
CA GLU A 87 -12.36 -19.99 6.97
C GLU A 87 -11.03 -19.61 6.30
N ARG A 88 -10.86 -18.35 5.85
CA ARG A 88 -9.61 -17.89 5.22
C ARG A 88 -8.43 -17.92 6.18
N LYS A 89 -8.64 -17.65 7.47
CA LYS A 89 -7.59 -17.77 8.50
C LYS A 89 -7.13 -19.23 8.64
N LYS A 90 -8.04 -20.19 8.56
CA LYS A 90 -7.72 -21.63 8.55
C LYS A 90 -6.99 -22.02 7.26
N CYS A 91 -7.50 -21.62 6.09
CA CYS A 91 -6.83 -21.89 4.81
C CYS A 91 -5.43 -21.27 4.74
N LEU A 92 -5.20 -20.10 5.34
CA LEU A 92 -3.88 -19.46 5.42
C LEU A 92 -2.88 -20.36 6.16
N LEU A 93 -3.30 -20.99 7.27
CA LEU A 93 -2.45 -21.92 8.00
C LEU A 93 -2.13 -23.17 7.16
N GLU A 94 -3.13 -23.73 6.48
CA GLU A 94 -2.98 -24.90 5.63
C GLU A 94 -2.05 -24.65 4.44
N ILE A 95 -2.25 -23.56 3.68
CA ILE A 95 -1.42 -23.22 2.53
C ILE A 95 0.02 -22.89 2.95
N THR A 96 0.19 -22.16 4.05
CA THR A 96 1.51 -21.82 4.60
C THR A 96 2.29 -23.08 4.97
N ASN A 97 1.64 -24.02 5.68
CA ASN A 97 2.27 -25.28 6.06
C ASN A 97 2.59 -26.14 4.84
N LYS A 98 1.68 -26.22 3.86
CA LYS A 98 1.89 -26.96 2.61
C LYS A 98 3.10 -26.43 1.83
N ILE A 99 3.21 -25.12 1.67
CA ILE A 99 4.36 -24.48 0.99
C ILE A 99 5.64 -24.75 1.78
N PHE A 100 5.61 -24.56 3.10
CA PHE A 100 6.76 -24.80 3.96
C PHE A 100 7.27 -26.25 3.84
N CYS A 101 6.39 -27.26 3.96
CA CYS A 101 6.79 -28.67 3.85
C CYS A 101 7.40 -28.97 2.47
N LYS A 102 6.78 -28.47 1.39
CA LYS A 102 7.32 -28.64 0.02
C LYS A 102 8.74 -28.06 -0.10
N GLN A 103 8.94 -26.84 0.40
CA GLN A 103 10.24 -26.16 0.29
C GLN A 103 11.29 -26.74 1.23
N GLU A 104 10.88 -27.24 2.40
CA GLU A 104 11.77 -27.98 3.30
C GLU A 104 12.28 -29.27 2.64
N GLU A 105 11.41 -30.01 1.94
CA GLU A 105 11.82 -31.17 1.16
C GLU A 105 12.75 -30.81 -0.01
N GLU A 106 12.46 -29.73 -0.73
CA GLU A 106 13.32 -29.22 -1.81
C GLU A 106 14.69 -28.79 -1.27
N LEU A 107 14.74 -28.14 -0.09
CA LEU A 107 15.97 -27.75 0.59
C LEU A 107 16.80 -28.96 0.98
N LYS A 108 16.19 -29.99 1.57
CA LYS A 108 16.86 -31.25 1.92
C LYS A 108 17.46 -31.92 0.68
N LYS A 109 16.68 -32.01 -0.42
CA LYS A 109 17.16 -32.54 -1.70
C LYS A 109 18.34 -31.74 -2.26
N PHE A 110 18.29 -30.41 -2.18
CA PHE A 110 19.38 -29.54 -2.61
C PHE A 110 20.69 -29.85 -1.86
N PHE A 111 20.62 -30.00 -0.54
CA PHE A 111 21.81 -30.33 0.26
C PHE A 111 22.28 -31.77 0.06
N GLU A 112 21.36 -32.74 -0.12
CA GLU A 112 21.71 -34.11 -0.48
C GLU A 112 22.47 -34.20 -1.80
N GLN A 113 22.02 -33.47 -2.82
CA GLN A 113 22.68 -33.40 -4.13
C GLN A 113 24.02 -32.66 -4.08
N SER A 114 24.24 -31.83 -3.05
CA SER A 114 25.46 -31.06 -2.84
C SER A 114 26.47 -31.78 -1.91
N LYS A 115 26.19 -33.03 -1.50
CA LYS A 115 27.08 -33.85 -0.66
C LYS A 115 28.38 -34.16 -1.40
N GLY A 116 29.51 -34.03 -0.69
CA GLY A 116 30.86 -34.30 -1.21
C GLY A 116 31.68 -33.06 -1.60
N GLU A 117 31.08 -31.85 -1.64
CA GLU A 117 31.81 -30.62 -1.95
C GLU A 117 32.35 -29.93 -0.66
N TRP A 118 31.61 -29.94 0.49
CA TRP A 118 31.97 -29.26 1.77
C TRP A 118 31.19 -29.77 3.01
N GLU A 119 31.48 -30.97 3.55
CA GLU A 119 30.62 -31.65 4.54
C GLU A 119 30.32 -30.85 5.83
N ASP A 120 31.33 -30.32 6.53
CA ASP A 120 31.14 -29.62 7.83
C ASP A 120 30.46 -28.25 7.69
N ALA A 121 30.74 -27.52 6.60
CA ALA A 121 30.14 -26.21 6.34
C ALA A 121 28.68 -26.36 5.85
N MET A 122 28.38 -27.42 5.10
CA MET A 122 27.04 -27.67 4.56
C MET A 122 26.04 -27.99 5.66
N GLN A 123 26.40 -28.75 6.69
CA GLN A 123 25.48 -29.02 7.80
C GLN A 123 25.10 -27.73 8.56
N GLN A 124 26.06 -26.80 8.73
CA GLN A 124 25.79 -25.50 9.34
C GLN A 124 24.93 -24.61 8.44
N TRP A 125 25.18 -24.60 7.13
CA TRP A 125 24.40 -23.81 6.17
C TRP A 125 22.99 -24.36 6.00
N GLU A 126 22.82 -25.68 6.01
CA GLU A 126 21.52 -26.36 6.01
C GLU A 126 20.69 -25.93 7.22
N ASN A 127 21.23 -26.09 8.43
CA ASN A 127 20.54 -25.69 9.66
C ASN A 127 20.19 -24.19 9.66
N LYS A 128 21.12 -23.31 9.25
CA LYS A 128 20.85 -21.86 9.16
C LYS A 128 19.78 -21.53 8.12
N THR A 129 19.79 -22.20 6.99
CA THR A 129 18.81 -21.96 5.92
C THR A 129 17.43 -22.49 6.30
N LEU A 130 17.36 -23.60 7.05
CA LEU A 130 16.12 -24.12 7.61
C LEU A 130 15.51 -23.15 8.63
N ILE A 131 16.31 -22.59 9.55
CA ILE A 131 15.85 -21.55 10.48
C ILE A 131 15.34 -20.34 9.68
N ARG A 132 16.11 -19.89 8.68
CA ARG A 132 15.70 -18.78 7.81
C ARG A 132 14.37 -19.07 7.08
N LEU A 133 14.12 -20.31 6.68
CA LEU A 133 12.85 -20.74 6.07
C LEU A 133 11.69 -20.71 7.07
N GLN A 134 11.93 -21.07 8.33
CA GLN A 134 10.95 -20.95 9.41
C GLN A 134 10.61 -19.49 9.71
N ASP A 135 11.64 -18.63 9.78
CA ASP A 135 11.47 -17.19 9.97
C ASP A 135 10.66 -16.59 8.82
N LEU A 136 10.99 -16.94 7.57
CA LEU A 136 10.25 -16.51 6.38
C LEU A 136 8.78 -16.94 6.45
N ARG A 137 8.52 -18.22 6.79
CA ARG A 137 7.17 -18.75 6.95
C ARG A 137 6.38 -17.90 7.94
N ASP A 138 6.95 -17.63 9.10
CA ASP A 138 6.25 -16.90 10.16
C ASP A 138 6.07 -15.41 9.82
N GLU A 139 7.06 -14.77 9.18
CA GLU A 139 6.95 -13.41 8.68
C GLU A 139 5.83 -13.27 7.63
N VAL A 140 5.87 -14.09 6.57
CA VAL A 140 4.90 -14.04 5.47
C VAL A 140 3.50 -14.37 5.98
N LYS A 141 3.35 -15.37 6.86
CA LYS A 141 2.08 -15.73 7.49
C LYS A 141 1.52 -14.59 8.36
N ASN A 142 2.34 -13.99 9.21
CA ASN A 142 1.92 -12.91 10.09
C ASN A 142 1.52 -11.66 9.29
N LYS A 143 2.26 -11.35 8.22
CA LYS A 143 1.91 -10.28 7.29
C LYS A 143 0.57 -10.55 6.61
N ALA A 144 0.38 -11.75 6.05
CA ALA A 144 -0.87 -12.14 5.43
C ALA A 144 -2.04 -12.10 6.41
N HIS A 145 -1.85 -12.54 7.65
CA HIS A 145 -2.89 -12.49 8.68
C HIS A 145 -3.36 -11.05 8.96
N LYS A 146 -2.42 -10.11 9.12
CA LYS A 146 -2.73 -8.69 9.31
C LYS A 146 -3.46 -8.09 8.10
N GLN A 147 -3.12 -8.51 6.89
CA GLN A 147 -3.84 -8.08 5.69
C GLN A 147 -5.28 -8.58 5.68
N LEU A 148 -5.52 -9.84 6.04
CA LEU A 148 -6.88 -10.38 6.16
C LEU A 148 -7.72 -9.60 7.19
N GLU A 149 -7.15 -9.31 8.36
CA GLU A 149 -7.81 -8.50 9.39
C GLU A 149 -8.12 -7.07 8.89
N SER A 150 -7.20 -6.46 8.15
CA SER A 150 -7.44 -5.15 7.53
C SER A 150 -8.62 -5.20 6.55
N TYR A 151 -8.63 -6.18 5.64
CA TYR A 151 -9.67 -6.31 4.62
C TYR A 151 -11.05 -6.57 5.22
N GLU A 152 -11.12 -7.41 6.25
CA GLU A 152 -12.36 -7.59 7.02
C GLU A 152 -12.84 -6.27 7.62
N ASN A 153 -11.97 -5.53 8.32
CA ASN A 153 -12.35 -4.28 8.97
C ASN A 153 -12.83 -3.21 7.98
N ILE A 154 -12.16 -3.09 6.83
CA ILE A 154 -12.58 -2.18 5.75
C ILE A 154 -13.97 -2.60 5.26
N ARG A 155 -14.17 -3.88 4.92
CA ARG A 155 -15.45 -4.34 4.40
C ARG A 155 -16.58 -4.22 5.42
N LYS A 156 -16.32 -4.54 6.68
CA LYS A 156 -17.29 -4.41 7.77
C LYS A 156 -17.78 -2.97 7.90
N THR A 157 -16.82 -2.04 7.87
CA THR A 157 -17.08 -0.61 7.87
C THR A 157 -17.97 -0.19 6.70
N GLU A 158 -17.64 -0.64 5.48
CA GLU A 158 -18.47 -0.39 4.29
C GLU A 158 -19.90 -0.95 4.45
N LEU A 159 -20.06 -2.17 4.97
CA LEU A 159 -21.38 -2.80 5.14
C LEU A 159 -22.27 -2.03 6.13
N ILE A 160 -21.70 -1.51 7.22
CA ILE A 160 -22.41 -0.67 8.19
C ILE A 160 -22.91 0.61 7.50
N VAL A 161 -22.07 1.26 6.71
CA VAL A 161 -22.44 2.47 5.96
C VAL A 161 -23.51 2.15 4.91
N ASN A 162 -23.41 1.02 4.22
CA ASN A 162 -24.41 0.62 3.22
C ASN A 162 -25.77 0.40 3.85
N LYS A 163 -25.80 -0.23 5.02
CA LYS A 163 -27.02 -0.43 5.80
C LYS A 163 -27.64 0.92 6.20
N GLU A 164 -26.84 1.88 6.62
CA GLU A 164 -27.34 3.23 6.92
C GLU A 164 -27.82 3.96 5.66
N ALA A 165 -27.05 3.89 4.57
CA ALA A 165 -27.39 4.49 3.27
C ALA A 165 -28.71 3.95 2.71
N SER A 166 -29.04 2.68 2.95
CA SER A 166 -30.30 2.06 2.50
C SER A 166 -31.55 2.80 3.01
N LYS A 167 -31.47 3.44 4.19
CA LYS A 167 -32.57 4.25 4.74
C LYS A 167 -32.84 5.47 3.87
N TYR A 168 -31.78 6.14 3.44
CA TYR A 168 -31.84 7.32 2.58
C TYR A 168 -32.15 6.97 1.12
N GLU A 169 -31.69 5.82 0.66
CA GLU A 169 -32.01 5.27 -0.66
C GLU A 169 -33.53 5.08 -0.82
N ASN A 170 -34.21 4.56 0.20
CA ASN A 170 -35.68 4.43 0.18
C ASN A 170 -36.37 5.80 0.11
N ILE A 171 -35.86 6.81 0.82
CA ILE A 171 -36.43 8.17 0.78
C ILE A 171 -36.31 8.76 -0.63
N ILE A 172 -35.14 8.65 -1.28
CA ILE A 172 -34.96 9.13 -2.65
C ILE A 172 -35.83 8.37 -3.64
N LYS A 173 -35.93 7.04 -3.52
CA LYS A 173 -36.81 6.24 -4.39
C LYS A 173 -38.26 6.71 -4.30
N GLU A 174 -38.74 7.03 -3.09
CA GLU A 174 -40.08 7.60 -2.89
C GLU A 174 -40.22 9.02 -3.42
N ASP A 175 -39.23 9.89 -3.21
CA ASP A 175 -39.24 11.26 -3.73
C ASP A 175 -39.21 11.28 -5.27
N ILE A 176 -38.47 10.36 -5.91
CA ILE A 176 -38.49 10.12 -7.36
C ILE A 176 -39.91 9.71 -7.81
N ARG A 177 -40.52 8.72 -7.15
CA ARG A 177 -41.86 8.24 -7.52
C ARG A 177 -42.91 9.34 -7.43
N LYS A 178 -42.89 10.14 -6.37
CA LYS A 178 -43.80 11.28 -6.18
C LYS A 178 -43.62 12.33 -7.27
N PHE A 179 -42.38 12.73 -7.53
CA PHE A 179 -42.08 13.71 -8.57
C PHE A 179 -42.53 13.24 -9.95
N VAL A 180 -42.26 11.98 -10.30
CA VAL A 180 -42.72 11.37 -11.55
C VAL A 180 -44.25 11.42 -11.66
N GLN A 181 -44.97 11.11 -10.58
CA GLN A 181 -46.43 11.18 -10.56
C GLN A 181 -46.93 12.62 -10.74
N GLU A 182 -46.33 13.59 -10.05
CA GLU A 182 -46.68 15.01 -10.17
C GLU A 182 -46.45 15.56 -11.59
N GLU A 183 -45.40 15.11 -12.29
CA GLU A 183 -45.16 15.47 -13.68
C GLU A 183 -46.16 14.81 -14.64
N LYS A 184 -46.53 13.54 -14.40
CA LYS A 184 -47.59 12.85 -15.15
C LYS A 184 -48.94 13.53 -14.98
N ASP A 185 -49.27 13.96 -13.76
CA ASP A 185 -50.51 14.67 -13.46
C ASP A 185 -50.53 16.07 -14.10
N ARG A 186 -49.38 16.75 -14.20
CA ARG A 186 -49.26 18.09 -14.79
C ARG A 186 -49.28 18.10 -16.32
N GLN A 187 -48.62 17.15 -16.98
CA GLN A 187 -48.40 17.18 -18.43
C GLN A 187 -49.19 16.10 -19.19
N GLY A 188 -49.89 15.20 -18.48
CA GLY A 188 -50.61 14.08 -19.09
C GLY A 188 -49.68 13.00 -19.66
N GLU A 189 -50.23 12.12 -20.51
CA GLU A 189 -49.48 10.99 -21.10
C GLU A 189 -48.34 11.42 -22.03
N GLU A 190 -48.31 12.67 -22.50
CA GLU A 190 -47.21 13.20 -23.34
C GLU A 190 -45.85 13.17 -22.61
N VAL A 191 -45.86 13.24 -21.28
CA VAL A 191 -44.65 13.16 -20.44
C VAL A 191 -43.95 11.78 -20.53
N LEU A 192 -44.67 10.74 -20.95
CA LEU A 192 -44.13 9.37 -21.12
C LEU A 192 -43.22 9.25 -22.35
N ASN A 193 -43.33 10.18 -23.30
CA ASN A 193 -42.57 10.19 -24.55
C ASN A 193 -41.41 11.20 -24.55
N LEU A 194 -40.98 11.66 -23.37
CA LEU A 194 -39.84 12.58 -23.27
C LEU A 194 -38.54 11.90 -23.73
N SER A 195 -37.77 12.62 -24.54
CA SER A 195 -36.40 12.23 -24.89
C SER A 195 -35.52 12.17 -23.64
N GLU A 196 -34.52 11.28 -23.64
CA GLU A 196 -33.55 11.12 -22.54
C GLU A 196 -32.93 12.46 -22.09
N GLU A 197 -32.56 13.35 -23.02
CA GLU A 197 -31.99 14.66 -22.70
C GLU A 197 -32.94 15.55 -21.86
N LYS A 198 -34.25 15.45 -22.10
CA LYS A 198 -35.26 16.21 -21.36
C LYS A 198 -35.47 15.60 -19.98
N LEU A 199 -35.54 14.26 -19.89
CA LEU A 199 -35.59 13.56 -18.61
C LEU A 199 -34.37 13.87 -17.74
N ARG A 200 -33.17 13.90 -18.34
CA ARG A 200 -31.93 14.30 -17.66
C ARG A 200 -32.03 15.71 -17.11
N LYS A 201 -32.51 16.69 -17.88
CA LYS A 201 -32.68 18.07 -17.40
C LYS A 201 -33.66 18.18 -16.23
N LEU A 202 -34.78 17.45 -16.27
CA LEU A 202 -35.75 17.41 -15.17
C LEU A 202 -35.13 16.81 -13.91
N PHE A 203 -34.46 15.67 -14.04
CA PHE A 203 -33.77 15.02 -12.93
C PHE A 203 -32.70 15.92 -12.31
N GLU A 204 -31.85 16.53 -13.14
CA GLU A 204 -30.79 17.45 -12.68
C GLU A 204 -31.35 18.67 -11.94
N GLY A 205 -32.50 19.19 -12.39
CA GLY A 205 -33.20 20.28 -11.72
C GLY A 205 -33.66 19.92 -10.31
N GLN A 206 -34.17 18.69 -10.11
CA GLN A 206 -34.72 18.26 -8.83
C GLN A 206 -33.68 17.60 -7.89
N TRP A 207 -32.60 17.06 -8.45
CA TRP A 207 -31.59 16.32 -7.70
C TRP A 207 -30.96 17.12 -6.56
N SER A 208 -30.68 18.41 -6.80
CA SER A 208 -30.04 19.28 -5.80
C SER A 208 -30.93 19.44 -4.56
N ASP A 209 -32.24 19.63 -4.76
CA ASP A 209 -33.21 19.79 -3.67
C ASP A 209 -33.35 18.52 -2.84
N TRP A 210 -33.43 17.35 -3.50
CA TRP A 210 -33.49 16.07 -2.78
C TRP A 210 -32.26 15.86 -1.90
N ILE A 211 -31.08 16.17 -2.44
CA ILE A 211 -29.82 16.02 -1.73
C ILE A 211 -29.68 17.05 -0.59
N GLU A 212 -30.16 18.27 -0.77
CA GLU A 212 -30.17 19.30 0.28
C GLU A 212 -31.07 18.86 1.45
N LYS A 213 -32.29 18.39 1.15
CA LYS A 213 -33.23 17.83 2.13
C LYS A 213 -32.61 16.66 2.91
N LEU A 214 -31.98 15.71 2.22
CA LEU A 214 -31.29 14.61 2.91
C LEU A 214 -30.13 15.09 3.78
N SER A 215 -29.39 16.10 3.32
CA SER A 215 -28.26 16.66 4.05
C SER A 215 -28.71 17.41 5.30
N SER A 216 -29.88 18.07 5.29
CA SER A 216 -30.44 18.73 6.47
C SER A 216 -30.95 17.74 7.51
N ASP A 217 -31.49 16.60 7.07
CA ASP A 217 -32.02 15.57 7.95
C ASP A 217 -30.91 14.72 8.58
N TYR A 218 -29.80 14.52 7.85
CA TYR A 218 -28.67 13.74 8.33
C TYR A 218 -27.85 14.47 9.39
N LYS A 219 -27.84 13.93 10.61
CA LYS A 219 -26.93 14.35 11.68
C LYS A 219 -25.67 13.50 11.64
N ASN A 220 -24.57 14.07 11.18
CA ASN A 220 -23.28 13.38 11.17
C ASN A 220 -22.86 13.04 12.62
N PRO A 221 -22.76 11.74 12.99
CA PRO A 221 -22.35 11.35 14.33
C PRO A 221 -20.86 11.63 14.57
N ASN A 222 -20.05 11.70 13.52
CA ASN A 222 -18.61 11.90 13.59
C ASN A 222 -18.29 13.39 13.44
N LYS A 223 -18.00 14.04 14.56
CA LYS A 223 -17.54 15.43 14.57
C LYS A 223 -16.11 15.51 14.02
N LYS A 224 -15.81 16.59 13.29
CA LYS A 224 -14.43 16.89 12.88
C LYS A 224 -13.55 16.95 14.12
N ALA A 225 -12.48 16.17 14.13
CA ALA A 225 -11.50 16.21 15.20
C ALA A 225 -10.68 17.51 15.13
N ASP A 226 -10.43 18.11 16.29
CA ASP A 226 -9.40 19.15 16.44
C ASP A 226 -8.07 18.46 16.77
N VAL A 227 -7.41 17.96 15.72
CA VAL A 227 -6.17 17.17 15.84
C VAL A 227 -5.05 18.02 16.44
N GLU A 228 -4.95 19.28 16.03
CA GLU A 228 -3.93 20.21 16.50
C GLU A 228 -4.07 20.45 18.01
N GLN A 229 -5.28 20.75 18.48
CA GLN A 229 -5.52 20.94 19.91
C GLN A 229 -5.31 19.66 20.73
N ASN A 230 -5.68 18.50 20.18
CA ASN A 230 -5.41 17.21 20.82
C ASN A 230 -3.90 16.96 21.00
N ILE A 231 -3.08 17.34 20.01
CA ILE A 231 -1.62 17.23 20.10
C ILE A 231 -1.06 18.17 21.16
N ILE A 232 -1.51 19.44 21.17
CA ILE A 232 -1.13 20.43 22.18
C ILE A 232 -1.40 19.89 23.60
N GLN A 233 -2.59 19.35 23.83
CA GLN A 233 -2.97 18.78 25.13
C GLN A 233 -2.10 17.57 25.51
N LYS A 234 -1.79 16.69 24.55
CA LYS A 234 -0.94 15.51 24.78
C LYS A 234 0.51 15.89 25.05
N LEU A 235 1.05 16.89 24.36
CA LEU A 235 2.39 17.43 24.62
C LEU A 235 2.47 18.05 26.01
N MET A 236 1.50 18.88 26.38
CA MET A 236 1.42 19.49 27.71
C MET A 236 1.35 18.45 28.83
N ALA A 237 0.51 17.42 28.66
CA ALA A 237 0.38 16.33 29.63
C ALA A 237 1.65 15.48 29.75
N ARG A 238 2.37 15.27 28.64
CA ARG A 238 3.58 14.45 28.60
C ARG A 238 4.82 15.18 29.10
N TYR A 239 4.92 16.48 28.83
CA TYR A 239 6.11 17.29 29.10
C TYR A 239 5.80 18.53 29.98
N PRO A 240 5.19 18.37 31.18
CA PRO A 240 4.76 19.52 31.98
C PRO A 240 5.92 20.41 32.44
N GLN A 241 7.10 19.81 32.68
CA GLN A 241 8.29 20.53 33.13
C GLN A 241 9.02 21.29 32.01
N ASP A 242 8.83 20.83 30.76
CA ASP A 242 9.47 21.42 29.58
C ASP A 242 8.45 22.21 28.73
N TRP A 243 7.18 22.33 29.19
CA TRP A 243 6.08 22.93 28.43
C TRP A 243 6.36 24.36 27.96
N LYS A 244 6.99 25.18 28.82
CA LYS A 244 7.37 26.55 28.46
C LYS A 244 8.18 26.61 27.17
N TYR A 245 9.13 25.68 26.99
CA TYR A 245 9.96 25.62 25.79
C TYR A 245 9.16 25.15 24.58
N TYR A 246 8.26 24.16 24.75
CA TYR A 246 7.36 23.75 23.67
C TYR A 246 6.46 24.91 23.21
N ASP A 247 5.87 25.65 24.14
CA ASP A 247 5.00 26.80 23.85
C ASP A 247 5.77 27.92 23.11
N GLU A 248 6.96 28.28 23.60
CA GLU A 248 7.83 29.27 22.96
C GLU A 248 8.25 28.86 21.53
N GLU A 249 8.63 27.59 21.32
CA GLU A 249 8.99 27.08 20.00
C GLU A 249 7.80 27.04 19.04
N MET A 250 6.62 26.62 19.52
CA MET A 250 5.40 26.57 18.72
C MET A 250 4.93 27.95 18.26
N GLN A 251 5.08 28.98 19.10
CA GLN A 251 4.72 30.37 18.79
C GLN A 251 5.59 31.01 17.69
N LYS A 252 6.67 30.35 17.25
CA LYS A 252 7.47 30.82 16.09
C LYS A 252 6.71 30.74 14.77
N ARG A 253 5.59 30.02 14.72
CA ARG A 253 4.67 29.97 13.58
C ARG A 253 3.24 30.23 14.05
N ASN A 254 2.35 30.46 13.08
CA ASN A 254 0.94 30.73 13.38
C ASN A 254 0.23 29.49 13.92
N ASN A 255 0.53 28.33 13.33
CA ASN A 255 -0.05 27.04 13.74
C ASN A 255 1.04 25.97 13.86
N LEU A 256 0.80 24.97 14.71
CA LEU A 256 1.65 23.77 14.82
C LEU A 256 1.69 23.00 13.49
N SER A 257 0.59 23.00 12.74
CA SER A 257 0.52 22.41 11.40
C SER A 257 1.44 23.09 10.36
N ASP A 258 1.97 24.29 10.63
CA ASP A 258 2.95 24.94 9.74
C ASP A 258 4.36 24.32 9.86
N PHE A 259 4.61 23.53 10.91
CA PHE A 259 5.84 22.75 11.05
C PHE A 259 5.77 21.47 10.21
N ASN A 260 6.91 21.08 9.64
CA ASN A 260 7.05 19.85 8.86
C ASN A 260 8.52 19.47 8.72
N PHE A 261 8.79 18.32 8.09
CA PHE A 261 10.15 17.80 7.89
C PHE A 261 11.05 18.73 7.07
N ASN A 262 10.52 19.39 6.04
CA ASN A 262 11.29 20.31 5.20
C ASN A 262 11.71 21.57 5.96
N ASN A 263 10.99 21.90 7.03
CA ASN A 263 11.28 23.03 7.90
C ASN A 263 12.20 22.68 9.08
N PHE A 264 12.54 21.39 9.27
CA PHE A 264 13.44 20.96 10.33
C PHE A 264 14.90 21.05 9.86
N SER A 265 15.75 21.71 10.64
CA SER A 265 17.18 21.82 10.39
C SER A 265 17.95 21.50 11.65
N ILE A 266 19.07 20.77 11.52
CA ILE A 266 19.92 20.43 12.67
C ILE A 266 20.76 21.66 13.03
N LEU A 267 20.59 22.13 14.26
CA LEU A 267 21.27 23.30 14.80
C LEU A 267 22.45 22.89 15.69
N GLU A 268 23.35 23.82 15.97
CA GLU A 268 24.53 23.54 16.81
C GLU A 268 24.17 23.20 18.26
N ASN A 269 23.06 23.72 18.77
CA ASN A 269 22.55 23.41 20.11
C ASN A 269 21.83 22.06 20.19
N HIS A 270 21.63 21.35 19.08
CA HIS A 270 20.91 20.06 19.05
C HIS A 270 21.74 18.87 19.54
N TYR A 271 23.06 19.01 19.55
CA TYR A 271 23.95 17.96 19.99
C TYR A 271 25.14 18.57 20.72
N LYS A 272 25.68 17.82 21.67
CA LYS A 272 26.85 18.26 22.44
C LYS A 272 27.81 17.12 22.64
N TRP A 273 29.09 17.47 22.70
CA TRP A 273 30.14 16.51 23.01
C TRP A 273 30.14 16.20 24.51
N ASP A 274 30.17 14.91 24.86
CA ASP A 274 30.08 14.43 26.22
C ASP A 274 31.06 13.27 26.47
N LEU A 275 32.25 13.62 26.96
CA LEU A 275 33.32 12.67 27.33
C LEU A 275 33.18 12.09 28.76
N GLY A 276 32.06 12.32 29.45
CA GLY A 276 31.90 11.93 30.85
C GLY A 276 32.68 12.81 31.84
N GLN A 277 32.26 12.82 33.11
CA GLN A 277 32.77 13.76 34.12
C GLN A 277 34.26 13.55 34.45
N THR A 278 34.76 12.31 34.35
CA THR A 278 36.15 11.94 34.69
C THR A 278 37.15 12.50 33.68
N ILE A 279 36.81 12.52 32.38
CA ILE A 279 37.69 13.03 31.31
C ILE A 279 37.60 14.56 31.23
N LYS A 280 36.42 15.15 31.48
CA LYS A 280 36.25 16.62 31.52
C LYS A 280 37.15 17.33 32.53
N ARG A 281 37.49 16.68 33.65
CA ARG A 281 38.42 17.23 34.66
C ARG A 281 39.89 17.14 34.23
N ALA A 282 40.22 16.21 33.33
CA ALA A 282 41.60 15.96 32.87
C ALA A 282 41.98 16.79 31.64
N VAL A 283 41.01 17.25 30.84
CA VAL A 283 41.28 17.94 29.57
C VAL A 283 40.47 19.23 29.47
N ASN A 284 41.09 20.34 29.87
CA ASN A 284 40.41 21.63 30.09
C ASN A 284 40.16 22.47 28.82
N ARG A 285 40.39 21.96 27.62
CA ARG A 285 40.05 22.55 26.31
C ARG A 285 40.49 21.57 25.23
N VAL A 286 39.57 20.71 24.77
CA VAL A 286 39.76 20.03 23.48
C VAL A 286 38.71 20.62 22.57
N GLU A 287 39.15 21.29 21.50
CA GLU A 287 38.26 21.65 20.42
C GLU A 287 37.75 20.37 19.78
N ILE A 288 36.42 20.25 19.62
CA ILE A 288 35.80 19.14 18.92
C ILE A 288 36.38 19.09 17.52
N PRO A 289 37.05 18.00 17.10
CA PRO A 289 37.54 17.90 15.74
C PRO A 289 36.40 18.07 14.73
N GLN A 290 36.60 18.93 13.74
CA GLN A 290 35.56 19.26 12.75
C GLN A 290 34.99 18.01 12.05
N TYR A 291 35.81 16.99 11.84
CA TYR A 291 35.38 15.72 11.26
C TYR A 291 34.38 14.95 12.16
N GLN A 292 34.55 15.00 13.48
CA GLN A 292 33.63 14.34 14.42
C GLN A 292 32.29 15.08 14.49
N LYS A 293 32.33 16.42 14.44
CA LYS A 293 31.13 17.25 14.35
C LYS A 293 30.33 16.94 13.07
N GLN A 294 31.01 16.87 11.92
CA GLN A 294 30.39 16.48 10.64
C GLN A 294 29.83 15.05 10.69
N GLN A 295 30.55 14.11 11.30
CA GLN A 295 30.09 12.73 11.45
C GLN A 295 28.84 12.65 12.31
N ALA A 296 28.78 13.38 13.43
CA ALA A 296 27.59 13.47 14.28
C ALA A 296 26.40 14.04 13.50
N MET A 297 26.59 15.12 12.74
CA MET A 297 25.53 15.70 11.92
C MET A 297 24.95 14.70 10.92
N VAL A 298 25.79 14.00 10.15
CA VAL A 298 25.33 12.98 9.17
C VAL A 298 24.57 11.84 9.86
N GLU A 299 25.04 11.41 11.03
CA GLU A 299 24.35 10.38 11.81
C GLU A 299 22.98 10.84 12.34
N ILE A 300 22.84 12.13 12.67
CA ILE A 300 21.57 12.73 13.11
C ILE A 300 20.62 12.92 11.92
N GLU A 301 21.11 13.39 10.77
CA GLU A 301 20.31 13.49 9.53
C GLU A 301 19.72 12.15 9.14
N ARG A 302 20.55 11.09 9.09
CA ARG A 302 20.07 9.73 8.77
C ARG A 302 19.05 9.23 9.79
N PHE A 303 19.23 9.58 11.06
CA PHE A 303 18.27 9.23 12.10
C PHE A 303 16.92 9.93 11.90
N ASN A 304 16.93 11.22 11.57
CA ASN A 304 15.71 12.00 11.30
C ASN A 304 14.96 11.44 10.10
N ASP A 305 15.64 11.23 8.98
CA ASP A 305 15.04 10.63 7.77
C ASP A 305 14.37 9.29 8.09
N LYS A 306 15.07 8.43 8.85
CA LYS A 306 14.52 7.13 9.26
C LYS A 306 13.29 7.28 10.16
N LEU A 307 13.34 8.15 11.16
CA LEU A 307 12.24 8.36 12.09
C LEU A 307 11.01 8.94 11.38
N PHE A 308 11.22 9.93 10.51
CA PHE A 308 10.17 10.51 9.67
C PHE A 308 9.51 9.47 8.79
N ASN A 309 10.30 8.63 8.11
CA ASN A 309 9.78 7.53 7.29
C ASN A 309 8.99 6.51 8.11
N GLU A 310 9.46 6.16 9.32
CA GLU A 310 8.74 5.25 10.21
C GLU A 310 7.38 5.82 10.67
N VAL A 311 7.32 7.10 11.03
CA VAL A 311 6.06 7.76 11.44
C VAL A 311 5.12 7.92 10.25
N ASN A 312 5.64 8.35 9.10
CA ASN A 312 4.86 8.49 7.87
C ASN A 312 4.26 7.14 7.45
N LYS A 313 5.03 6.06 7.53
CA LYS A 313 4.54 4.70 7.23
C LYS A 313 3.42 4.26 8.17
N TYR A 314 3.55 4.54 9.47
CA TYR A 314 2.50 4.25 10.44
C TYR A 314 1.20 5.01 10.11
N LEU A 315 1.29 6.29 9.76
CA LEU A 315 0.13 7.11 9.38
C LEU A 315 -0.48 6.67 8.05
N GLN A 316 0.34 6.35 7.05
CA GLN A 316 -0.11 5.80 5.77
C GLN A 316 -0.84 4.46 5.93
N GLU A 317 -0.33 3.56 6.79
CA GLU A 317 -1.02 2.30 7.10
C GLU A 317 -2.41 2.55 7.68
N LYS A 318 -2.58 3.55 8.55
CA LYS A 318 -3.88 3.95 9.08
C LYS A 318 -4.81 4.55 8.01
N GLU A 319 -4.27 5.44 7.18
CA GLU A 319 -5.01 6.05 6.08
C GLU A 319 -5.54 4.97 5.11
N ASN A 320 -4.69 4.02 4.73
CA ASN A 320 -5.04 2.94 3.81
C ASN A 320 -6.07 1.98 4.39
N ASN A 321 -6.04 1.77 5.70
CA ASN A 321 -6.99 0.90 6.40
C ASN A 321 -8.32 1.61 6.74
N LEU A 322 -8.51 2.88 6.32
CA LEU A 322 -9.66 3.71 6.69
C LEU A 322 -9.96 3.66 8.19
N GLN A 323 -8.91 3.67 9.03
CA GLN A 323 -9.09 3.68 10.47
C GLN A 323 -9.50 5.10 10.95
N PRO A 324 -10.45 5.22 11.89
CA PRO A 324 -10.76 6.51 12.48
C PRO A 324 -9.53 7.06 13.19
N TYR A 325 -9.35 8.38 13.12
CA TYR A 325 -8.42 9.06 13.99
C TYR A 325 -8.79 8.81 15.46
N GLN A 326 -7.80 8.42 16.27
CA GLN A 326 -7.94 8.29 17.72
C GLN A 326 -6.86 9.09 18.43
N THR A 327 -7.18 9.68 19.58
CA THR A 327 -6.18 10.44 20.38
C THR A 327 -5.02 9.55 20.85
N ASN A 328 -5.18 8.22 20.84
CA ASN A 328 -4.09 7.29 21.14
C ASN A 328 -3.00 7.30 20.05
N ASP A 329 -3.34 7.67 18.82
CA ASP A 329 -2.41 7.75 17.68
C ASP A 329 -1.29 8.76 17.98
N ILE A 330 -1.65 9.89 18.57
CA ILE A 330 -0.71 10.90 19.06
C ILE A 330 0.21 10.29 20.12
N THR A 331 -0.34 9.48 21.02
CA THR A 331 0.43 8.87 22.11
C THR A 331 1.44 7.86 21.55
N GLU A 332 1.07 7.07 20.54
CA GLU A 332 1.96 6.14 19.84
C GLU A 332 3.09 6.87 19.11
N ILE A 333 2.77 7.97 18.41
CA ILE A 333 3.77 8.82 17.74
C ILE A 333 4.76 9.39 18.76
N LEU A 334 4.28 10.00 19.85
CA LEU A 334 5.14 10.57 20.88
C LEU A 334 6.01 9.52 21.58
N ASN A 335 5.48 8.31 21.82
CA ASN A 335 6.25 7.20 22.39
C ASN A 335 7.36 6.74 21.43
N LYS A 336 7.05 6.63 20.13
CA LYS A 336 8.03 6.25 19.10
C LYS A 336 9.14 7.28 18.99
N ILE A 337 8.81 8.58 18.93
CA ILE A 337 9.79 9.67 18.91
C ILE A 337 10.72 9.56 20.11
N LYS A 338 10.16 9.49 21.33
CA LYS A 338 10.95 9.45 22.56
C LYS A 338 11.90 8.26 22.61
N SER A 339 11.37 7.05 22.39
CA SER A 339 12.16 5.82 22.40
C SER A 339 13.32 5.86 21.38
N LYS A 340 13.06 6.41 20.18
CA LYS A 340 14.05 6.50 19.11
C LYS A 340 15.13 7.55 19.39
N ILE A 341 14.76 8.69 19.96
CA ILE A 341 15.72 9.73 20.38
C ILE A 341 16.63 9.18 21.49
N ASP A 342 16.07 8.50 22.49
CA ASP A 342 16.85 7.93 23.58
C ASP A 342 17.82 6.85 23.06
N GLU A 343 17.36 5.92 22.20
CA GLU A 343 18.19 4.92 21.53
C GLU A 343 19.33 5.56 20.73
N LYS A 344 19.03 6.59 19.93
CA LYS A 344 20.04 7.29 19.12
C LYS A 344 21.02 8.05 19.98
N SER A 345 20.55 8.72 21.03
CA SER A 345 21.42 9.48 21.94
C SER A 345 22.40 8.56 22.67
N HIS A 346 22.00 7.35 23.05
CA HIS A 346 22.91 6.35 23.61
C HIS A 346 23.94 5.88 22.58
N ASN A 347 23.48 5.53 21.37
CA ASN A 347 24.37 5.08 20.29
C ASN A 347 25.41 6.14 19.88
N LEU A 348 25.03 7.42 19.83
CA LEU A 348 25.95 8.52 19.53
C LEU A 348 26.98 8.72 20.65
N LEU A 349 26.56 8.54 21.90
CA LEU A 349 27.43 8.70 23.06
C LEU A 349 28.52 7.61 23.07
N ASP A 350 28.12 6.36 22.81
CA ASP A 350 29.04 5.22 22.82
C ASP A 350 30.01 5.24 21.64
N LYS A 351 29.55 5.64 20.44
CA LYS A 351 30.36 5.54 19.21
C LYS A 351 31.25 6.76 18.96
N ILE A 352 30.75 7.96 19.25
CA ILE A 352 31.41 9.22 18.89
C ILE A 352 31.42 10.25 20.02
N SER A 353 30.99 9.86 21.23
CA SER A 353 30.93 10.73 22.42
C SER A 353 30.04 11.95 22.26
N PHE A 354 28.96 11.85 21.47
CA PHE A 354 27.96 12.92 21.34
C PHE A 354 26.65 12.56 22.01
N LYS A 355 25.96 13.55 22.56
CA LYS A 355 24.63 13.42 23.14
C LYS A 355 23.66 14.40 22.49
N LEU A 356 22.45 13.94 22.19
CA LEU A 356 21.36 14.82 21.76
C LEU A 356 20.88 15.68 22.92
N THR A 357 20.52 16.92 22.64
CA THR A 357 20.05 17.88 23.65
C THR A 357 18.53 17.87 23.79
N LYS A 358 18.03 18.57 24.81
CA LYS A 358 16.59 18.79 24.96
C LYS A 358 16.02 19.63 23.82
N ASP A 359 16.75 20.64 23.35
CA ASP A 359 16.36 21.49 22.22
C ASP A 359 16.11 20.64 20.97
N PHE A 360 16.97 19.65 20.70
CA PHE A 360 16.75 18.70 19.62
C PHE A 360 15.48 17.87 19.81
N GLU A 361 15.24 17.36 21.03
CA GLU A 361 14.04 16.59 21.33
C GLU A 361 12.77 17.41 21.10
N ILE A 362 12.76 18.67 21.54
CA ILE A 362 11.62 19.58 21.40
C ILE A 362 11.39 19.92 19.93
N ASP A 363 12.41 20.43 19.23
CA ASP A 363 12.29 20.87 17.83
C ASP A 363 11.89 19.72 16.91
N LEU A 364 12.47 18.52 17.11
CA LEU A 364 12.14 17.35 16.30
C LEU A 364 10.72 16.86 16.60
N THR A 365 10.30 16.87 17.87
CA THR A 365 8.94 16.50 18.25
C THR A 365 7.93 17.45 17.62
N ILE A 366 8.16 18.76 17.67
CA ILE A 366 7.29 19.77 17.05
C ILE A 366 7.22 19.57 15.53
N ALA A 367 8.36 19.33 14.86
CA ALA A 367 8.39 19.09 13.42
C ALA A 367 7.58 17.85 13.00
N ILE A 368 7.70 16.74 13.76
CA ILE A 368 6.93 15.52 13.50
C ILE A 368 5.45 15.74 13.79
N CYS A 369 5.11 16.38 14.91
CA CYS A 369 3.74 16.69 15.27
C CYS A 369 3.06 17.58 14.21
N GLY A 370 3.74 18.61 13.73
CA GLY A 370 3.20 19.48 12.67
C GLY A 370 2.88 18.74 11.37
N GLN A 371 3.78 17.85 10.94
CA GLN A 371 3.52 16.98 9.79
C GLN A 371 2.38 15.97 10.07
N ALA A 372 2.36 15.39 11.27
CA ALA A 372 1.35 14.42 11.67
C ALA A 372 -0.06 15.03 11.73
N ILE A 373 -0.21 16.31 12.11
CA ILE A 373 -1.52 17.00 12.10
C ILE A 373 -2.16 16.87 10.73
N LYS A 374 -1.47 17.29 9.67
CA LYS A 374 -2.01 17.28 8.30
C LYS A 374 -2.48 15.90 7.88
N GLN A 375 -1.72 14.86 8.23
CA GLN A 375 -2.04 13.49 7.88
C GLN A 375 -3.20 12.94 8.71
N LEU A 376 -3.21 13.18 10.02
CA LEU A 376 -4.29 12.74 10.91
C LEU A 376 -5.61 13.47 10.61
N GLU A 377 -5.58 14.75 10.25
CA GLU A 377 -6.76 15.48 9.78
C GLU A 377 -7.30 14.93 8.45
N LYS A 378 -6.40 14.56 7.53
CA LYS A 378 -6.77 13.89 6.28
C LYS A 378 -7.38 12.51 6.54
N ILE A 379 -6.83 11.74 7.49
CA ILE A 379 -7.37 10.45 7.93
C ILE A 379 -8.78 10.64 8.52
N ASP A 380 -8.96 11.60 9.44
CA ASP A 380 -10.26 11.94 10.02
C ASP A 380 -11.28 12.33 8.94
N GLN A 381 -10.88 13.21 8.01
CA GLN A 381 -11.74 13.63 6.90
C GLN A 381 -12.15 12.45 6.02
N LYS A 382 -11.19 11.66 5.53
CA LYS A 382 -11.46 10.48 4.68
C LYS A 382 -12.38 9.49 5.38
N PHE A 383 -12.13 9.22 6.66
CA PHE A 383 -12.98 8.34 7.45
C PHE A 383 -14.41 8.90 7.55
N ARG A 384 -14.57 10.18 7.92
CA ARG A 384 -15.90 10.81 8.02
C ARG A 384 -16.65 10.83 6.70
N GLU A 385 -15.96 11.07 5.59
CA GLU A 385 -16.55 11.04 4.25
C GLU A 385 -16.98 9.62 3.86
N ALA A 386 -16.13 8.63 4.10
CA ALA A 386 -16.45 7.21 3.86
C ALA A 386 -17.62 6.72 4.74
N GLN A 387 -17.78 7.28 5.94
CA GLN A 387 -18.89 6.97 6.86
C GLN A 387 -20.19 7.73 6.55
N ASN A 388 -20.18 8.69 5.62
CA ASN A 388 -21.35 9.51 5.37
C ASN A 388 -22.28 8.86 4.33
N PRO A 389 -23.48 8.38 4.72
CA PRO A 389 -24.41 7.75 3.81
C PRO A 389 -24.86 8.69 2.69
N ILE A 390 -24.97 10.01 2.94
CA ILE A 390 -25.40 10.99 1.93
C ILE A 390 -24.34 11.16 0.84
N ILE A 391 -23.05 11.05 1.18
CA ILE A 391 -21.98 11.07 0.17
C ILE A 391 -22.08 9.84 -0.73
N LYS A 392 -22.36 8.66 -0.17
CA LYS A 392 -22.60 7.45 -0.95
C LYS A 392 -23.81 7.57 -1.88
N ILE A 393 -24.90 8.17 -1.40
CA ILE A 393 -26.06 8.49 -2.24
C ILE A 393 -25.66 9.41 -3.40
N LYS A 394 -24.88 10.47 -3.12
CA LYS A 394 -24.40 11.42 -4.14
C LYS A 394 -23.58 10.74 -5.23
N GLN A 395 -22.70 9.82 -4.85
CA GLN A 395 -21.85 9.06 -5.77
C GLN A 395 -22.67 8.15 -6.70
N GLN A 396 -23.86 7.73 -6.28
CA GLN A 396 -24.75 6.83 -7.03
C GLN A 396 -25.80 7.57 -7.87
N LYS A 397 -25.55 8.83 -8.22
CA LYS A 397 -26.51 9.67 -8.97
C LYS A 397 -27.04 9.00 -10.24
N GLU A 398 -26.18 8.41 -11.05
CA GLU A 398 -26.59 7.75 -12.30
C GLU A 398 -27.49 6.52 -12.04
N TYR A 399 -27.28 5.78 -10.96
CA TYR A 399 -28.20 4.71 -10.54
C TYR A 399 -29.61 5.24 -10.21
N TYR A 400 -29.69 6.41 -9.56
CA TYR A 400 -30.97 7.07 -9.30
C TYR A 400 -31.61 7.66 -10.55
N PHE A 401 -30.80 8.10 -11.52
CA PHE A 401 -31.29 8.50 -12.83
C PHE A 401 -31.90 7.31 -13.59
N ASP A 402 -31.27 6.13 -13.55
CA ASP A 402 -31.83 4.91 -14.14
C ASP A 402 -33.20 4.58 -13.51
N ILE A 403 -33.32 4.69 -12.17
CA ILE A 403 -34.61 4.51 -11.44
C ILE A 403 -35.65 5.54 -11.90
N PHE A 404 -35.23 6.79 -12.06
CA PHE A 404 -36.08 7.87 -12.54
C PHE A 404 -36.61 7.56 -13.95
N GLN A 405 -35.76 7.15 -14.88
CA GLN A 405 -36.17 6.77 -16.24
C GLN A 405 -37.15 5.60 -16.27
N VAL A 406 -36.90 4.57 -15.47
CA VAL A 406 -37.80 3.40 -15.34
C VAL A 406 -39.15 3.79 -14.73
N SER A 407 -39.16 4.77 -13.82
CA SER A 407 -40.40 5.28 -13.22
C SER A 407 -41.28 6.03 -14.23
N PHE A 408 -40.68 6.68 -15.22
CA PHE A 408 -41.40 7.28 -16.35
C PHE A 408 -41.91 6.22 -17.32
N ASN A 409 -41.01 5.39 -17.87
CA ASN A 409 -41.34 4.31 -18.81
C ASN A 409 -40.71 2.98 -18.36
N LYS A 410 -41.56 2.00 -18.07
CA LYS A 410 -41.14 0.65 -17.65
C LYS A 410 -40.33 -0.10 -18.72
N GLU A 411 -40.45 0.24 -19.99
CA GLU A 411 -39.65 -0.36 -21.08
C GLU A 411 -38.15 -0.13 -20.89
N ASN A 412 -37.76 0.89 -20.12
CA ASN A 412 -36.36 1.16 -19.80
C ASN A 412 -35.73 0.13 -18.84
N SER A 413 -36.51 -0.76 -18.22
CA SER A 413 -36.05 -1.66 -17.15
C SER A 413 -34.90 -2.57 -17.59
N GLN A 414 -34.97 -3.14 -18.81
CA GLN A 414 -33.90 -4.01 -19.33
C GLN A 414 -32.59 -3.24 -19.53
N SER A 415 -32.66 -2.02 -20.05
CA SER A 415 -31.49 -1.15 -20.23
C SER A 415 -30.87 -0.75 -18.89
N ALA A 416 -31.69 -0.47 -17.87
CA ALA A 416 -31.24 -0.15 -16.51
C ALA A 416 -30.56 -1.33 -15.81
N ILE A 417 -31.06 -2.56 -16.01
CA ILE A 417 -30.38 -3.79 -15.54
C ILE A 417 -28.98 -3.90 -16.13
N VAL A 418 -28.86 -3.73 -17.46
CA VAL A 418 -27.55 -3.82 -18.13
C VAL A 418 -26.63 -2.71 -17.66
N ALA A 419 -27.11 -1.45 -17.60
CA ALA A 419 -26.34 -0.31 -17.15
C ALA A 419 -25.81 -0.52 -15.71
N GLN A 420 -26.66 -1.00 -14.80
CA GLN A 420 -26.26 -1.27 -13.42
C GLN A 420 -25.28 -2.44 -13.32
N LEU A 421 -25.45 -3.50 -14.11
CA LEU A 421 -24.51 -4.62 -14.15
C LEU A 421 -23.13 -4.18 -14.68
N VAL A 422 -23.09 -3.40 -15.76
CA VAL A 422 -21.86 -2.81 -16.31
C VAL A 422 -21.18 -1.93 -15.26
N ARG A 423 -21.93 -1.08 -14.56
CA ARG A 423 -21.42 -0.20 -13.49
C ARG A 423 -20.76 -1.00 -12.37
N VAL A 424 -21.47 -1.98 -11.82
CA VAL A 424 -20.96 -2.86 -10.73
C VAL A 424 -19.69 -3.60 -11.16
N LEU A 425 -19.65 -4.13 -12.39
CA LEU A 425 -18.50 -4.87 -12.88
C LEU A 425 -17.32 -3.95 -13.22
N SER A 426 -17.56 -2.75 -13.74
CA SER A 426 -16.49 -1.79 -14.06
C SER A 426 -15.82 -1.29 -12.78
N GLU A 427 -16.61 -0.90 -11.78
CA GLU A 427 -16.11 -0.51 -10.45
C GLU A 427 -15.31 -1.65 -9.81
N GLY A 428 -15.82 -2.89 -9.87
CA GLY A 428 -15.12 -4.05 -9.31
C GLY A 428 -13.85 -4.44 -10.06
N ILE A 429 -13.79 -4.24 -11.38
CA ILE A 429 -12.55 -4.44 -12.15
C ILE A 429 -11.51 -3.40 -11.75
N LEU A 430 -11.90 -2.12 -11.64
CA LEU A 430 -10.99 -1.06 -11.21
C LEU A 430 -10.42 -1.36 -9.83
N GLU A 431 -11.26 -1.68 -8.85
CA GLU A 431 -10.85 -2.03 -7.48
C GLU A 431 -9.89 -3.22 -7.47
N LYS A 432 -10.17 -4.25 -8.29
CA LYS A 432 -9.31 -5.43 -8.38
C LYS A 432 -7.96 -5.13 -9.05
N VAL A 433 -7.94 -4.25 -10.05
CA VAL A 433 -6.70 -3.78 -10.69
C VAL A 433 -5.86 -3.03 -9.66
N GLU A 434 -6.44 -2.05 -8.96
CA GLU A 434 -5.75 -1.27 -7.94
C GLU A 434 -5.13 -2.16 -6.85
N GLN A 435 -5.90 -3.12 -6.34
CA GLN A 435 -5.46 -4.05 -5.30
C GLN A 435 -4.25 -4.91 -5.72
N GLU A 436 -4.22 -5.39 -6.97
CA GLU A 436 -3.18 -6.34 -7.42
C GLU A 436 -2.00 -5.66 -8.15
N LEU A 437 -2.11 -4.37 -8.48
CA LEU A 437 -1.17 -3.67 -9.37
C LEU A 437 0.27 -3.74 -8.86
N ALA A 438 0.48 -3.44 -7.57
CA ALA A 438 1.81 -3.41 -6.96
C ALA A 438 2.54 -4.75 -7.07
N ASP A 439 1.83 -5.85 -6.79
CA ASP A 439 2.37 -7.20 -6.87
C ASP A 439 2.66 -7.60 -8.31
N ARG A 440 1.78 -7.23 -9.25
CA ARG A 440 1.98 -7.50 -10.69
C ARG A 440 3.17 -6.75 -11.26
N VAL A 441 3.33 -5.47 -10.90
CA VAL A 441 4.51 -4.66 -11.28
C VAL A 441 5.78 -5.27 -10.71
N TYR A 442 5.77 -5.66 -9.43
CA TYR A 442 6.87 -6.36 -8.79
C TYR A 442 7.26 -7.64 -9.54
N TYR A 443 6.30 -8.50 -9.86
CA TYR A 443 6.57 -9.73 -10.60
C TYR A 443 7.06 -9.48 -12.02
N GLN A 444 6.50 -8.50 -12.74
CA GLN A 444 6.91 -8.18 -14.10
C GLN A 444 8.35 -7.65 -14.16
N ILE A 445 8.73 -6.78 -13.21
CA ILE A 445 10.10 -6.26 -13.14
C ILE A 445 11.08 -7.36 -12.74
N LYS A 446 10.80 -8.05 -11.63
CA LYS A 446 11.72 -9.03 -11.05
C LYS A 446 11.87 -10.29 -11.92
N ASN A 447 10.80 -10.81 -12.50
CA ASN A 447 10.85 -12.12 -13.19
C ASN A 447 10.88 -12.05 -14.71
N VAL A 448 10.44 -10.93 -15.30
CA VAL A 448 10.32 -10.84 -16.76
C VAL A 448 11.34 -9.88 -17.34
N THR A 449 11.39 -8.65 -16.82
CA THR A 449 12.16 -7.58 -17.46
C THR A 449 13.63 -7.58 -17.06
N TYR A 450 13.92 -7.72 -15.76
CA TYR A 450 15.28 -7.59 -15.22
C TYR A 450 15.67 -8.80 -14.36
N SER A 451 15.22 -9.99 -14.75
CA SER A 451 15.44 -11.24 -14.00
C SER A 451 16.92 -11.59 -13.85
N GLU A 452 17.74 -11.30 -14.86
CA GLU A 452 19.19 -11.52 -14.83
C GLU A 452 19.91 -10.67 -13.77
N ILE A 453 19.33 -9.52 -13.44
CA ILE A 453 19.88 -8.57 -12.45
C ILE A 453 19.32 -8.87 -11.07
N PHE A 454 18.01 -9.04 -10.93
CA PHE A 454 17.34 -9.08 -9.62
C PHE A 454 17.23 -10.47 -9.00
N ASN A 455 17.39 -11.56 -9.75
CA ASN A 455 17.28 -12.91 -9.18
C ASN A 455 18.58 -13.45 -8.60
N ASP A 456 19.72 -12.85 -8.94
CA ASP A 456 21.02 -13.19 -8.37
C ASP A 456 21.65 -12.01 -7.63
N LYS A 457 21.94 -12.20 -6.35
CA LYS A 457 22.55 -11.18 -5.50
C LYS A 457 23.90 -10.74 -6.04
N ARG A 458 24.67 -11.68 -6.62
CA ARG A 458 25.99 -11.36 -7.18
C ARG A 458 25.85 -10.52 -8.43
N SER A 459 24.95 -10.87 -9.35
CA SER A 459 24.60 -10.04 -10.52
C SER A 459 24.14 -8.65 -10.11
N LEU A 460 23.28 -8.54 -9.10
CA LEU A 460 22.81 -7.24 -8.59
C LEU A 460 23.98 -6.38 -8.09
N ILE A 461 24.80 -6.91 -7.19
CA ILE A 461 25.95 -6.19 -6.63
C ILE A 461 26.94 -5.82 -7.74
N ALA A 462 27.23 -6.75 -8.65
CA ALA A 462 28.12 -6.49 -9.78
C ALA A 462 27.59 -5.35 -10.66
N SER A 463 26.29 -5.37 -10.99
CA SER A 463 25.65 -4.34 -11.81
C SER A 463 25.70 -2.96 -11.15
N ILE A 464 25.46 -2.90 -9.83
CA ILE A 464 25.58 -1.65 -9.05
C ILE A 464 27.03 -1.14 -9.08
N LEU A 465 28.01 -2.00 -8.81
CA LEU A 465 29.42 -1.60 -8.76
C LEU A 465 29.96 -1.17 -10.13
N ILE A 466 29.55 -1.85 -11.20
CA ILE A 466 29.86 -1.46 -12.58
C ILE A 466 29.25 -0.08 -12.87
N SER A 467 27.97 0.13 -12.54
CA SER A 467 27.30 1.42 -12.74
C SER A 467 27.96 2.57 -11.96
N LEU A 468 28.42 2.31 -10.73
CA LEU A 468 29.19 3.29 -9.95
C LEU A 468 30.53 3.62 -10.63
N ALA A 469 31.21 2.62 -11.18
CA ALA A 469 32.49 2.78 -11.87
C ALA A 469 32.35 3.56 -13.18
N GLU A 470 31.35 3.24 -13.99
CA GLU A 470 31.09 3.92 -15.25
C GLU A 470 30.74 5.40 -15.05
N LYS A 471 29.95 5.72 -14.01
CA LYS A 471 29.65 7.12 -13.66
C LYS A 471 30.87 7.88 -13.16
N GLY A 472 31.84 7.21 -12.52
CA GLY A 472 33.04 7.82 -11.96
C GLY A 472 32.78 8.91 -10.90
N ASN A 473 31.59 8.94 -10.29
CA ASN A 473 31.20 10.00 -9.37
C ASN A 473 31.53 9.63 -7.91
N LEU A 474 32.51 10.32 -7.31
CA LEU A 474 32.93 10.08 -5.92
C LEU A 474 31.79 10.21 -4.91
N LYS A 475 30.82 11.12 -5.13
CA LYS A 475 29.68 11.30 -4.24
C LYS A 475 28.79 10.06 -4.21
N ASP A 476 28.54 9.44 -5.36
CA ASP A 476 27.74 8.21 -5.46
C ASP A 476 28.41 7.05 -4.70
N TYR A 477 29.74 6.91 -4.80
CA TYR A 477 30.50 5.93 -4.00
C TYR A 477 30.39 6.19 -2.50
N ILE A 478 30.53 7.45 -2.07
CA ILE A 478 30.39 7.83 -0.66
C ILE A 478 28.97 7.50 -0.17
N THR A 479 27.94 7.78 -0.98
CA THR A 479 26.56 7.42 -0.66
C THR A 479 26.38 5.90 -0.56
N TYR A 480 26.90 5.11 -1.50
CA TYR A 480 26.83 3.64 -1.42
C TYR A 480 27.50 3.07 -0.17
N ILE A 481 28.66 3.59 0.22
CA ILE A 481 29.40 3.10 1.40
C ILE A 481 28.71 3.54 2.71
N ARG A 482 28.23 4.78 2.77
CA ARG A 482 27.63 5.35 4.00
C ARG A 482 26.16 5.00 4.16
N ASP A 483 25.44 4.82 3.07
CA ASP A 483 24.01 4.55 3.02
C ASP A 483 23.68 3.66 1.81
N PRO A 484 24.05 2.36 1.89
CA PRO A 484 23.86 1.44 0.78
C PRO A 484 22.38 1.30 0.41
N GLU A 485 21.46 1.34 1.39
CA GLU A 485 20.03 1.24 1.14
C GLU A 485 19.54 2.38 0.22
N LYS A 486 19.84 3.63 0.57
CA LYS A 486 19.48 4.80 -0.25
C LYS A 486 20.12 4.73 -1.64
N SER A 487 21.39 4.33 -1.70
CA SER A 487 22.09 4.20 -2.98
C SER A 487 21.47 3.14 -3.89
N ILE A 488 21.09 1.99 -3.35
CA ILE A 488 20.50 0.89 -4.11
C ILE A 488 19.09 1.29 -4.55
N LYS A 489 18.27 1.90 -3.69
CA LYS A 489 16.94 2.43 -4.06
C LYS A 489 17.01 3.41 -5.23
N ASN A 490 17.90 4.40 -5.15
CA ASN A 490 18.11 5.36 -6.22
C ASN A 490 18.60 4.70 -7.53
N TRP A 491 19.33 3.59 -7.43
CA TRP A 491 19.80 2.84 -8.58
C TRP A 491 18.67 2.01 -9.21
N ILE A 492 17.89 1.29 -8.39
CA ILE A 492 16.71 0.52 -8.82
C ILE A 492 15.65 1.44 -9.45
N GLY A 493 15.45 2.65 -8.89
CA GLY A 493 14.49 3.63 -9.40
C GLY A 493 14.70 3.96 -10.89
N LYS A 494 15.94 3.90 -11.38
CA LYS A 494 16.22 4.13 -12.82
C LYS A 494 15.68 3.03 -13.72
N TYR A 495 15.71 1.78 -13.26
CA TYR A 495 15.16 0.65 -13.99
C TYR A 495 13.63 0.71 -14.04
N PHE A 496 12.99 1.33 -13.04
CA PHE A 496 11.58 1.65 -13.10
C PHE A 496 11.25 2.71 -14.14
N ASP A 497 12.02 3.80 -14.17
CA ASP A 497 11.85 4.85 -15.17
C ASP A 497 12.00 4.26 -16.58
N GLU A 498 13.02 3.42 -16.79
CA GLU A 498 13.23 2.69 -18.04
C GLU A 498 12.08 1.72 -18.36
N PHE A 499 11.62 0.96 -17.36
CA PHE A 499 10.48 0.06 -17.50
C PHE A 499 9.23 0.81 -17.98
N HIS A 500 8.99 2.01 -17.46
CA HIS A 500 7.89 2.86 -17.85
C HIS A 500 7.99 3.34 -19.30
N LEU A 501 9.21 3.64 -19.78
CA LEU A 501 9.45 4.22 -21.10
C LEU A 501 9.41 3.20 -22.24
N TYR A 502 9.95 1.98 -22.06
CA TYR A 502 10.23 1.08 -23.19
C TYR A 502 9.39 -0.21 -23.24
N HIS A 503 8.83 -0.66 -22.11
CA HIS A 503 8.20 -1.99 -22.03
C HIS A 503 6.66 -1.96 -21.96
N GLY A 504 6.04 -0.88 -22.44
CA GLY A 504 4.63 -0.57 -22.20
C GLY A 504 4.34 -0.16 -20.74
N GLY A 505 5.34 -0.29 -19.85
CA GLY A 505 5.31 0.16 -18.47
C GLY A 505 4.15 -0.41 -17.65
N ILE A 506 3.78 0.37 -16.64
CA ILE A 506 2.65 0.08 -15.76
C ILE A 506 1.34 0.06 -16.56
N ASN A 507 1.20 0.91 -17.57
CA ASN A 507 0.02 0.97 -18.43
C ASN A 507 -0.23 -0.34 -19.19
N GLY A 508 0.81 -0.97 -19.71
CA GLY A 508 0.71 -2.26 -20.40
C GLY A 508 0.32 -3.42 -19.46
N ILE A 509 0.71 -3.36 -18.18
CA ILE A 509 0.25 -4.32 -17.17
C ILE A 509 -1.24 -4.13 -16.89
N ILE A 510 -1.65 -2.88 -16.69
CA ILE A 510 -3.05 -2.51 -16.44
C ILE A 510 -3.92 -2.93 -17.61
N GLU A 511 -3.53 -2.59 -18.84
CA GLU A 511 -4.29 -2.95 -20.03
C GLU A 511 -4.48 -4.46 -20.17
N LYS A 512 -3.42 -5.26 -19.92
CA LYS A 512 -3.50 -6.73 -19.95
C LYS A 512 -4.44 -7.26 -18.87
N GLN A 513 -4.33 -6.74 -17.64
CA GLN A 513 -5.16 -7.18 -16.51
C GLN A 513 -6.63 -6.82 -16.73
N VAL A 514 -6.90 -5.58 -17.16
CA VAL A 514 -8.24 -5.11 -17.50
C VAL A 514 -8.85 -6.00 -18.58
N LYS A 515 -8.14 -6.24 -19.71
CA LYS A 515 -8.64 -7.13 -20.78
C LYS A 515 -8.96 -8.54 -20.26
N GLN A 516 -8.11 -9.09 -19.39
CA GLN A 516 -8.34 -10.39 -18.78
C GLN A 516 -9.61 -10.40 -17.90
N LEU A 517 -9.78 -9.39 -17.04
CA LEU A 517 -10.93 -9.29 -16.15
C LEU A 517 -12.23 -9.02 -16.91
N VAL A 518 -12.18 -8.19 -17.94
CA VAL A 518 -13.27 -7.92 -18.88
C VAL A 518 -13.72 -9.23 -19.55
N TYR A 519 -12.78 -10.03 -20.03
CA TYR A 519 -13.09 -11.34 -20.62
C TYR A 519 -13.74 -12.28 -19.59
N ILE A 520 -13.21 -12.34 -18.37
CA ILE A 520 -13.80 -13.15 -17.29
C ILE A 520 -15.22 -12.68 -16.97
N ALA A 521 -15.49 -11.38 -16.98
CA ALA A 521 -16.82 -10.80 -16.79
C ALA A 521 -17.78 -11.26 -17.90
N LYS A 522 -17.43 -11.05 -19.17
CA LYS A 522 -18.23 -11.51 -20.34
C LYS A 522 -18.56 -13.01 -20.23
N VAL A 523 -17.54 -13.85 -20.01
CA VAL A 523 -17.72 -15.31 -19.86
C VAL A 523 -18.59 -15.68 -18.66
N SER A 524 -18.50 -14.95 -17.55
CA SER A 524 -19.33 -15.21 -16.37
C SER A 524 -20.79 -14.86 -16.64
N VAL A 525 -21.06 -13.70 -17.27
CA VAL A 525 -22.42 -13.29 -17.67
C VAL A 525 -23.01 -14.31 -18.66
N GLU A 526 -22.27 -14.70 -19.69
CA GLU A 526 -22.71 -15.72 -20.68
C GLU A 526 -23.07 -17.05 -20.02
N LYS A 527 -22.21 -17.56 -19.15
CA LYS A 527 -22.45 -18.84 -18.47
C LYS A 527 -23.66 -18.78 -17.55
N THR A 528 -23.86 -17.66 -16.86
CA THR A 528 -25.04 -17.45 -16.03
C THR A 528 -26.30 -17.42 -16.90
N SER A 529 -26.32 -16.64 -17.98
CA SER A 529 -27.49 -16.55 -18.86
C SER A 529 -27.85 -17.90 -19.47
N ARG A 530 -26.88 -18.65 -20.01
CA ARG A 530 -27.10 -20.01 -20.52
C ARG A 530 -27.62 -20.98 -19.46
N TYR A 531 -27.18 -20.85 -18.21
CA TYR A 531 -27.69 -21.69 -17.12
C TYR A 531 -29.18 -21.43 -16.86
N ILE A 532 -29.59 -20.17 -16.87
CA ILE A 532 -30.99 -19.77 -16.67
C ILE A 532 -31.88 -20.25 -17.82
N GLU A 533 -31.44 -20.05 -19.07
CA GLU A 533 -32.16 -20.50 -20.27
C GLU A 533 -32.47 -22.01 -20.26
N ASN A 534 -31.52 -22.81 -19.79
CA ASN A 534 -31.61 -24.28 -19.80
C ASN A 534 -32.39 -24.88 -18.62
N ASN A 535 -32.84 -24.08 -17.64
CA ASN A 535 -33.52 -24.58 -16.44
C ASN A 535 -34.90 -23.94 -16.22
N PRO A 536 -35.89 -24.05 -17.12
CA PRO A 536 -37.09 -23.20 -17.15
C PRO A 536 -38.08 -23.29 -15.96
N GLN A 537 -37.86 -24.16 -14.97
CA GLN A 537 -38.72 -24.24 -13.78
C GLN A 537 -38.23 -23.22 -12.74
N ASN A 538 -38.94 -22.09 -12.59
CA ASN A 538 -38.67 -20.98 -11.65
C ASN A 538 -37.35 -20.18 -11.84
N SER A 539 -36.61 -20.35 -12.93
CA SER A 539 -35.26 -19.80 -13.11
C SER A 539 -35.16 -18.40 -13.73
N ARG A 540 -36.21 -17.86 -14.35
CA ARG A 540 -36.09 -16.61 -15.13
C ARG A 540 -36.14 -15.32 -14.31
N ASN A 541 -36.05 -15.43 -12.97
CA ASN A 541 -35.99 -14.28 -12.07
C ASN A 541 -34.55 -13.75 -11.96
N VAL A 542 -34.40 -12.42 -11.98
CA VAL A 542 -33.14 -11.70 -11.74
C VAL A 542 -32.41 -12.17 -10.48
N ALA A 543 -33.12 -12.48 -9.40
CA ALA A 543 -32.52 -12.99 -8.17
C ALA A 543 -31.78 -14.33 -8.38
N VAL A 544 -32.36 -15.24 -9.17
CA VAL A 544 -31.72 -16.54 -9.49
C VAL A 544 -30.49 -16.34 -10.38
N TRP A 545 -30.57 -15.39 -11.32
CA TRP A 545 -29.42 -15.01 -12.14
C TRP A 545 -28.29 -14.44 -11.27
N ILE A 546 -28.59 -13.55 -10.32
CA ILE A 546 -27.60 -12.96 -9.41
C ILE A 546 -26.92 -14.03 -8.56
N GLU A 547 -27.66 -14.94 -7.94
CA GLU A 547 -27.10 -16.01 -7.13
C GLU A 547 -26.18 -16.92 -7.96
N LYS A 548 -26.58 -17.25 -9.20
CA LYS A 548 -25.73 -18.05 -10.08
C LYS A 548 -24.49 -17.29 -10.54
N PHE A 549 -24.60 -16.00 -10.84
CA PHE A 549 -23.46 -15.16 -11.17
C PHE A 549 -22.46 -15.08 -10.00
N ARG A 550 -22.96 -14.88 -8.77
CA ARG A 550 -22.16 -14.85 -7.54
C ARG A 550 -21.34 -16.13 -7.40
N GLU A 551 -21.94 -17.29 -7.63
CA GLU A 551 -21.25 -18.60 -7.58
C GLU A 551 -20.10 -18.67 -8.62
N LEU A 552 -20.36 -18.31 -9.88
CA LEU A 552 -19.41 -18.45 -10.98
C LEU A 552 -18.24 -17.45 -10.92
N ALA A 553 -18.50 -16.26 -10.37
CA ALA A 553 -17.57 -15.13 -10.32
C ALA A 553 -16.88 -14.94 -8.95
N LYS A 554 -17.32 -15.64 -7.88
CA LYS A 554 -16.97 -15.41 -6.46
C LYS A 554 -15.53 -14.99 -6.17
N ASN A 555 -14.54 -15.73 -6.67
CA ASN A 555 -13.12 -15.49 -6.41
C ASN A 555 -12.39 -14.82 -7.60
N LYS A 556 -13.11 -14.53 -8.69
CA LYS A 556 -12.54 -14.02 -9.94
C LYS A 556 -12.79 -12.54 -10.14
N LEU A 557 -13.96 -12.03 -9.77
CA LEU A 557 -14.38 -10.65 -9.95
C LEU A 557 -14.85 -10.04 -8.63
N ILE A 558 -14.73 -8.74 -8.50
CA ILE A 558 -15.40 -7.96 -7.46
C ILE A 558 -16.71 -7.45 -8.06
N PHE A 559 -17.82 -7.54 -7.32
CA PHE A 559 -19.15 -7.11 -7.76
C PHE A 559 -19.97 -6.61 -6.55
N LYS A 560 -19.45 -5.59 -5.87
CA LYS A 560 -20.11 -4.99 -4.70
C LYS A 560 -21.52 -4.50 -5.05
N ASN A 561 -22.48 -4.78 -4.17
CA ASN A 561 -23.87 -4.34 -4.27
C ASN A 561 -24.62 -4.84 -5.51
N LEU A 562 -24.29 -6.03 -6.01
CA LEU A 562 -24.94 -6.65 -7.17
C LEU A 562 -26.47 -6.78 -7.02
N GLU A 563 -26.97 -6.90 -5.79
CA GLU A 563 -28.40 -6.93 -5.47
C GLU A 563 -29.17 -5.68 -5.94
N LYS A 564 -28.50 -4.55 -6.18
CA LYS A 564 -29.14 -3.36 -6.75
C LYS A 564 -29.73 -3.61 -8.13
N VAL A 565 -29.24 -4.61 -8.88
CA VAL A 565 -29.81 -5.01 -10.17
C VAL A 565 -31.26 -5.50 -10.01
N GLU A 566 -31.62 -6.11 -8.87
CA GLU A 566 -32.99 -6.57 -8.59
C GLU A 566 -34.00 -5.42 -8.53
N THR A 567 -33.54 -4.19 -8.25
CA THR A 567 -34.42 -3.00 -8.18
C THR A 567 -35.16 -2.77 -9.49
N PHE A 568 -34.57 -3.16 -10.62
CA PHE A 568 -35.15 -3.00 -11.96
C PHE A 568 -35.85 -4.28 -12.47
N GLY A 569 -35.74 -5.39 -11.73
CA GLY A 569 -36.10 -6.73 -12.19
C GLY A 569 -37.51 -7.22 -11.80
N HIS A 570 -38.22 -6.52 -10.91
CA HIS A 570 -39.49 -7.01 -10.33
C HIS A 570 -40.60 -7.29 -11.36
N ASP A 571 -40.58 -6.64 -12.52
CA ASP A 571 -41.60 -6.77 -13.57
C ASP A 571 -41.09 -7.50 -14.83
N ILE A 572 -39.83 -7.97 -14.84
CA ILE A 572 -39.24 -8.67 -15.99
C ILE A 572 -39.38 -10.18 -15.77
N ASN A 573 -40.30 -10.79 -16.52
CA ASN A 573 -40.50 -12.25 -16.48
C ASN A 573 -39.35 -13.04 -17.11
N ASP A 574 -38.53 -12.40 -17.96
CA ASP A 574 -37.47 -13.05 -18.75
C ASP A 574 -36.20 -12.16 -18.84
N ILE A 575 -35.07 -12.58 -18.23
CA ILE A 575 -33.74 -12.11 -18.66
C ILE A 575 -33.47 -12.76 -20.02
N ASP A 576 -33.63 -12.01 -21.11
CA ASP A 576 -33.38 -12.52 -22.47
C ASP A 576 -31.93 -12.29 -22.93
N CYS A 577 -31.49 -13.04 -23.94
CA CYS A 577 -30.20 -13.00 -24.62
C CYS A 577 -29.78 -11.59 -25.08
N GLY A 578 -30.74 -10.67 -25.25
CA GLY A 578 -30.47 -9.26 -25.53
C GLY A 578 -29.61 -8.57 -24.46
N ILE A 579 -29.64 -9.04 -23.20
CA ILE A 579 -28.78 -8.52 -22.13
C ILE A 579 -27.30 -8.78 -22.43
N LEU A 580 -26.94 -9.90 -23.08
CA LEU A 580 -25.55 -10.19 -23.45
C LEU A 580 -25.06 -9.26 -24.57
N LEU A 581 -25.86 -9.08 -25.62
CA LEU A 581 -25.54 -8.18 -26.74
C LEU A 581 -25.40 -6.72 -26.29
N ILE A 582 -26.33 -6.24 -25.45
CA ILE A 582 -26.29 -4.88 -24.91
C ILE A 582 -25.15 -4.73 -23.91
N PHE A 583 -24.85 -5.77 -23.11
CA PHE A 583 -23.72 -5.78 -22.19
C PHE A 583 -22.39 -5.68 -22.95
N GLU A 584 -22.15 -6.49 -23.99
CA GLU A 584 -20.90 -6.43 -24.75
C GLU A 584 -20.66 -5.05 -25.36
N ILE A 585 -21.69 -4.46 -25.98
CA ILE A 585 -21.60 -3.13 -26.60
C ILE A 585 -21.35 -2.05 -25.54
N SER A 586 -22.09 -2.08 -24.43
CA SER A 586 -21.99 -1.07 -23.37
C SER A 586 -20.68 -1.16 -22.59
N PHE A 587 -20.20 -2.38 -22.36
CA PHE A 587 -18.97 -2.64 -21.62
C PHE A 587 -17.75 -2.18 -22.39
N ASP A 588 -17.71 -2.39 -23.72
CA ASP A 588 -16.61 -1.93 -24.56
C ASP A 588 -16.58 -0.39 -24.68
N VAL A 589 -17.76 0.28 -24.70
CA VAL A 589 -17.86 1.75 -24.76
C VAL A 589 -17.46 2.42 -23.43
N CYS A 590 -17.88 1.87 -22.28
CA CYS A 590 -17.50 2.40 -20.96
C CYS A 590 -15.99 2.24 -20.70
N PHE A 591 -15.42 1.06 -20.99
CA PHE A 591 -13.99 0.81 -20.75
C PHE A 591 -13.05 1.61 -21.66
N CYS A 592 -13.46 1.94 -22.88
CA CYS A 592 -12.70 2.83 -23.76
C CYS A 592 -12.61 4.27 -23.23
N ARG A 593 -13.58 4.72 -22.42
CA ARG A 593 -13.58 6.07 -21.81
C ARG A 593 -12.85 6.12 -20.47
N GLU A 594 -12.95 5.08 -19.64
CA GLU A 594 -12.40 5.09 -18.26
C GLU A 594 -10.89 4.79 -18.18
N LEU A 595 -10.26 4.28 -19.24
CA LEU A 595 -8.79 4.21 -19.33
C LEU A 595 -8.10 5.59 -19.34
N CYS A 596 -8.86 6.69 -19.39
CA CYS A 596 -8.32 8.05 -19.25
C CYS A 596 -7.93 8.40 -17.79
N PHE A 597 -6.72 7.98 -17.44
CA PHE A 597 -5.66 8.87 -16.92
C PHE A 597 -5.62 9.34 -15.46
N ILE A 598 -6.66 9.23 -14.61
CA ILE A 598 -6.64 10.02 -13.36
C ILE A 598 -6.48 9.24 -12.03
N GLN A 599 -6.93 7.98 -11.92
CA GLN A 599 -6.85 7.27 -10.61
C GLN A 599 -5.60 6.40 -10.44
N ILE A 600 -5.02 5.90 -11.54
CA ILE A 600 -3.84 5.03 -11.52
C ILE A 600 -2.57 5.76 -11.04
N PHE A 601 -2.47 7.07 -11.25
CA PHE A 601 -1.27 7.84 -10.88
C PHE A 601 -1.02 7.91 -9.37
N ASN A 602 -2.09 7.84 -8.55
CA ASN A 602 -1.97 7.83 -7.09
C ASN A 602 -1.55 6.46 -6.53
N ALA A 603 -1.88 5.36 -7.21
CA ALA A 603 -1.43 4.02 -6.85
C ALA A 603 0.09 3.85 -7.08
N ILE A 604 0.62 4.47 -8.13
CA ILE A 604 2.06 4.41 -8.48
C ILE A 604 2.93 5.05 -7.37
N HIS A 605 2.46 6.14 -6.76
CA HIS A 605 3.21 6.80 -5.68
C HIS A 605 3.16 6.03 -4.34
N HIS A 606 2.07 5.32 -4.05
CA HIS A 606 1.92 4.57 -2.81
C HIS A 606 2.70 3.23 -2.78
N HIS A 607 3.08 2.69 -3.94
CA HIS A 607 3.69 1.36 -4.02
C HIS A 607 5.21 1.36 -4.29
N SER A 608 5.82 2.51 -4.60
CA SER A 608 7.28 2.64 -4.75
C SER A 608 8.04 2.17 -3.51
N ASP A 609 7.59 2.56 -2.31
CA ASP A 609 8.26 2.21 -1.05
C ASP A 609 8.12 0.72 -0.65
N ALA A 610 6.99 0.10 -1.01
CA ALA A 610 6.73 -1.32 -0.75
C ALA A 610 7.53 -2.22 -1.71
N PHE A 611 7.74 -1.75 -2.94
CA PHE A 611 8.57 -2.41 -3.93
C PHE A 611 10.06 -2.30 -3.59
N ASP A 612 10.52 -1.11 -3.21
CA ASP A 612 11.93 -0.88 -2.88
C ASP A 612 12.41 -1.82 -1.77
N LYS A 613 11.55 -2.18 -0.81
CA LYS A 613 11.88 -3.15 0.25
C LYS A 613 11.86 -4.63 -0.14
N ARG A 614 11.22 -4.99 -1.26
CA ARG A 614 11.17 -6.38 -1.75
C ARG A 614 12.32 -6.68 -2.71
N ILE A 615 12.90 -5.64 -3.34
CA ILE A 615 14.09 -5.77 -4.20
C ILE A 615 15.40 -5.53 -3.44
N VAL A 616 15.45 -4.53 -2.56
CA VAL A 616 16.60 -4.27 -1.66
C VAL A 616 16.63 -5.30 -0.54
#